data_AF-A0A8S8YJM7-F1
#
_entry.id   AF-A0A8S8YJM7-F1
#
_cell.length_a   1.000
_cell.length_b   1.000
_cell.length_c   1.000
_cell.angle_alpha   90.00
_cell.angle_beta   90.00
_cell.angle_gamma   90.00
#
_symmetry.space_group_name_H-M   'P 1'
#
loop_
_entity.id
_entity.type
_entity.pdbx_description
1 polymer ?
#
loop_
_entity_poly.entity_id
_entity_poly.type
_entity_poly.pdbx_seq_one_letter_code
_entity_poly.pdbx_strand_id
1 'polypeptide(L)' 'MTVDFDGEERTMQQMGKYLQVNDREVRESAYRAVGERRFQDSEEIDELFDKMVGLPPSDWR' A
#
# COMPACT_ATOMS: atom_id res chain seq x y z
N MET A 1 7.87 -1.81 -0.46
CA MET A 1 6.97 -1.95 -1.61
C MET A 1 7.20 -0.84 -2.64
N THR A 2 7.55 -1.23 -3.86
CA THR A 2 7.65 -0.38 -5.07
C THR A 2 6.61 -0.83 -6.11
N VAL A 3 6.26 0.05 -7.04
CA VAL A 3 5.28 -0.14 -8.12
C VAL A 3 5.90 0.38 -9.42
N ASP A 4 5.86 -0.42 -10.47
CA ASP A 4 6.13 0.07 -11.83
C ASP A 4 4.92 0.88 -12.31
N PHE A 5 5.13 2.17 -12.58
CA PHE A 5 4.08 3.05 -13.05
C PHE A 5 4.65 4.02 -14.06
N ASP A 6 3.98 4.23 -15.20
CA ASP A 6 4.41 5.22 -16.20
C ASP A 6 5.91 5.08 -16.59
N GLY A 7 6.35 3.83 -16.79
CA GLY A 7 7.72 3.48 -17.21
C GLY A 7 8.81 3.62 -16.14
N GLU A 8 8.46 3.96 -14.90
CA GLU A 8 9.42 4.12 -13.80
C GLU A 8 9.02 3.29 -12.58
N GLU A 9 10.03 2.74 -11.89
CA GLU A 9 9.83 2.17 -10.57
C GLU A 9 9.62 3.30 -9.56
N ARG A 10 8.51 3.23 -8.80
CA ARG A 10 8.17 4.24 -7.79
C ARG A 10 7.81 3.62 -6.46
N THR A 11 8.17 4.31 -5.39
CA THR A 11 7.72 4.00 -4.03
C THR A 11 6.24 4.36 -3.86
N MET A 12 5.58 3.76 -2.86
CA MET A 12 4.18 4.09 -2.55
C MET A 12 3.96 5.57 -2.19
N GLN A 13 4.94 6.19 -1.52
CA GLN A 13 4.90 7.61 -1.17
C GLN A 13 4.94 8.47 -2.44
N GLN A 14 5.79 8.12 -3.41
CA GLN A 14 5.84 8.80 -4.71
C GLN A 14 4.54 8.61 -5.51
N MET A 15 3.85 7.47 -5.34
CA MET A 15 2.54 7.23 -5.97
C MET A 15 1.43 8.14 -5.45
N GLY A 16 1.58 8.72 -4.26
CA GLY A 16 0.60 9.61 -3.64
C GLY A 16 0.19 10.81 -4.51
N LYS A 17 1.10 11.31 -5.37
CA LYS A 17 0.77 12.42 -6.31
C LYS A 17 -0.19 11.97 -7.41
N TYR A 18 -0.04 10.75 -7.94
CA TYR A 18 -0.88 10.22 -9.01
C TYR A 18 -2.30 9.88 -8.54
N LEU A 19 -2.44 9.49 -7.27
CA LEU A 19 -3.75 9.28 -6.64
C LEU A 19 -4.59 10.55 -6.49
N GLN A 20 -3.97 11.73 -6.67
CA GLN A 20 -4.62 13.05 -6.55
C GLN A 20 -4.74 13.79 -7.90
N VAL A 21 -4.28 13.18 -9.00
CA VAL A 21 -4.40 13.78 -10.33
C VAL A 21 -5.89 13.86 -10.72
N ASN A 22 -6.31 15.00 -11.30
CA ASN A 22 -7.70 15.23 -11.71
C ASN A 22 -8.13 14.31 -12.85
N ASP A 23 -7.22 14.02 -13.77
CA ASP A 23 -7.42 13.04 -14.83
C ASP A 23 -7.81 11.68 -14.22
N ARG A 24 -9.01 11.20 -14.59
CA ARG A 24 -9.57 9.98 -14.03
C ARG A 24 -8.77 8.75 -14.44
N GLU A 25 -8.31 8.68 -15.68
CA GLU A 25 -7.61 7.49 -16.21
C GLU A 25 -6.27 7.31 -15.49
N VAL A 26 -5.56 8.42 -15.26
CA VAL A 26 -4.31 8.42 -14.49
C VAL A 26 -4.56 7.98 -13.04
N ARG A 27 -5.57 8.58 -12.38
CA ARG A 27 -5.88 8.28 -10.99
C ARG A 27 -6.36 6.83 -10.81
N GLU A 28 -7.18 6.33 -11.72
CA GLU A 28 -7.69 4.96 -11.69
C GLU A 28 -6.56 3.94 -11.90
N SER A 29 -5.67 4.19 -12.87
CA SER A 29 -4.49 3.36 -13.10
C SER A 29 -3.58 3.34 -11.87
N ALA A 30 -3.32 4.50 -11.24
CA ALA A 30 -2.51 4.59 -10.03
C ALA A 30 -3.16 3.84 -8.86
N TYR A 31 -4.48 3.97 -8.68
CA TYR A 31 -5.23 3.26 -7.63
C TYR A 31 -5.11 1.75 -7.79
N ARG A 32 -5.28 1.22 -9.01
CA ARG A 32 -5.16 -0.21 -9.30
C ARG A 32 -3.74 -0.71 -9.03
N ALA A 33 -2.72 -0.04 -9.56
CA ALA A 33 -1.33 -0.47 -9.41
C ALA A 33 -0.88 -0.48 -7.93
N VAL A 34 -1.25 0.55 -7.17
CA VAL A 34 -0.99 0.60 -5.72
C VAL A 34 -1.77 -0.49 -4.98
N GLY A 35 -3.03 -0.71 -5.33
CA GLY A 35 -3.86 -1.75 -4.72
C GLY A 35 -3.28 -3.14 -4.95
N GLU A 36 -2.97 -3.48 -6.21
CA GLU A 36 -2.37 -4.75 -6.59
C GLU A 36 -1.04 -4.99 -5.89
N ARG A 37 -0.19 -3.96 -5.78
CA ARG A 37 1.04 -4.08 -5.00
C ARG A 37 0.76 -4.34 -3.52
N ARG A 38 -0.24 -3.71 -2.90
CA ARG A 38 -0.59 -4.00 -1.49
C ARG A 38 -1.11 -5.41 -1.30
N PHE A 39 -1.91 -5.91 -2.23
CA PHE A 39 -2.43 -7.28 -2.17
C PHE A 39 -1.33 -8.34 -2.25
N GLN A 40 -0.19 -8.05 -2.88
CA GLN A 40 0.95 -8.99 -2.87
C GLN A 40 1.53 -9.21 -1.46
N ASP A 41 1.40 -8.24 -0.56
CA ASP A 41 1.92 -8.32 0.81
C ASP A 41 0.79 -8.52 1.84
N SER A 42 -0.47 -8.72 1.42
CA SER A 42 -1.62 -8.67 2.35
C SER A 42 -1.59 -9.80 3.38
N GLU A 43 -1.24 -11.02 2.97
CA GLU A 43 -1.18 -12.17 3.89
C GLU A 43 -0.14 -11.95 5.00
N GLU A 44 1.06 -11.47 4.65
CA GLU A 44 2.12 -11.19 5.62
C GLU A 44 1.71 -10.07 6.60
N ILE A 45 1.07 -9.03 6.09
CA ILE A 45 0.56 -7.92 6.90
C ILE A 45 -0.54 -8.39 7.84
N ASP A 46 -1.48 -9.20 7.35
CA ASP A 46 -2.58 -9.75 8.14
C ASP A 46 -2.05 -10.64 9.27
N GLU A 47 -1.09 -11.52 8.99
CA GLU A 47 -0.44 -12.35 10.01
C GLU A 47 0.30 -11.52 11.07
N LEU A 48 0.97 -10.45 10.67
CA LEU A 48 1.65 -9.54 11.60
C LEU A 48 0.63 -8.83 12.49
N PHE A 49 -0.48 -8.39 11.91
CA PHE A 49 -1.55 -7.73 12.64
C PHE A 49 -2.21 -8.67 13.66
N ASP A 50 -2.49 -9.92 13.29
CA ASP A 50 -3.04 -10.93 14.20
C ASP A 50 -2.10 -11.17 15.40
N LYS A 51 -0.78 -11.22 15.16
CA LYS A 51 0.22 -11.31 16.23
C LYS A 51 0.14 -10.10 17.17
N MET A 52 0.01 -8.88 16.63
CA MET A 52 -0.11 -7.65 17.43
C MET A 52 -1.39 -7.63 18.27
N VAL A 53 -2.53 -8.05 17.70
CA VAL A 53 -3.81 -8.12 18.42
C VAL A 53 -3.76 -9.17 19.54
N GLY A 54 -3.01 -10.25 19.35
CA GLY A 54 -2.78 -11.28 20.36
C GLY A 54 -1.85 -10.86 21.51
N LEU A 55 -1.19 -9.70 21.43
CA LEU A 55 -0.29 -9.25 22.50
C LEU A 55 -1.08 -8.84 23.75
N PRO A 56 -0.72 -9.35 24.94
CA PRO A 56 -1.38 -8.94 26.17
C PRO A 56 -1.09 -7.47 26.46
N PRO A 57 -1.95 -6.78 27.24
CA PRO A 57 -1.76 -5.38 27.62
C PRO A 57 -0.62 -5.17 28.62
N SER A 58 0.48 -5.92 28.59
CA SER A 58 1.59 -5.72 29.54
C SER A 58 2.52 -4.57 29.16
N ASP A 59 2.48 -4.10 27.91
CA ASP A 59 3.45 -3.13 27.36
C ASP A 59 2.82 -1.82 26.82
N TRP A 60 1.58 -1.47 27.18
CA TRP A 60 0.95 -0.18 26.81
C TRP A 60 1.20 0.94 27.84
N ARG A 61 2.27 0.84 28.64
CA ARG A 61 2.69 1.91 29.56
C ARG A 61 3.59 2.92 28.86
#